data_AF-A0A9P6JVI3-F1
#
_entry.id   AF-A0A9P6JVI3-F1
#
_cell.length_a   1.000
_cell.length_b   1.000
_cell.length_c   1.000
_cell.angle_alpha   90.00
_cell.angle_beta   90.00
_cell.angle_gamma   90.00
#
_symmetry.space_group_name_H-M   'P 1'
#
loop_
_entity.id
_entity.type
_entity.pdbx_description
1 polymer ?
#
loop_
_entity_poly.entity_id
_entity_poly.type
_entity_poly.pdbx_seq_one_letter_code
_entity_poly.pdbx_strand_id
1 'polypeptide(L)'
;MIANEPIPVYTTLAEVFGSAEASLPYAARWNDVAKEFEKRFGRKPSYIARAPGRVNLIGEHIDYALFGVLPAAVDRDILIACAPRTLLPSEHRTEAHHEPGAVVVENLHPKYTRQIFVPASKKSASIPEEEVHAEAWFLDINTKELRWESYVKAGYYGVLNQHFTGAEDLPVPVDLLVTGSVPAGSGLSSSAAMVVASTLAFLATNGKLDKKEHILTKGELVQLSMRNEKRVGVNSGGMDQAASIMSDPSSALQINFYPTLAALAVPLPTRAVFVIANSLVVSDKVSSAKRCYNLRVVETLVAARILANSLGLTIGEKEKVTLREVVGLYQGETEGQDMGPVALEKTLSELLNSDKLDILKAFGQQGCDLGVTMEAMIKMSGLSKAIFDEVYLSWVEIEATHFQLYKRVKHVFSEALRVLSFQNVCLQGLAGDEAESLTRLGELMNESQESCSQLFECSCPELDELTRLAREAGAVGSRLTGAGWGGCTVSLVPEGQVDAFVRKVKETYGPYKSLEGQALNEVIFATKPGRGACVYKL
;
A
#
# COMPACT_ATOMS: atom_id res chain seq x y z
N MET A 1 -10.61 3.18 17.85
CA MET A 1 -10.08 2.66 16.57
C MET A 1 -9.61 3.84 15.75
N ILE A 2 -8.37 3.80 15.24
CA ILE A 2 -7.75 4.91 14.47
C ILE A 2 -8.62 5.30 13.27
N ALA A 3 -9.33 4.33 12.69
CA ALA A 3 -10.21 4.57 11.56
C ALA A 3 -11.36 5.56 11.81
N ASN A 4 -11.80 5.73 13.06
CA ASN A 4 -12.89 6.65 13.42
C ASN A 4 -12.39 8.07 13.75
N GLU A 5 -11.07 8.28 13.76
CA GLU A 5 -10.50 9.58 14.02
C GLU A 5 -10.67 10.50 12.80
N PRO A 6 -10.79 11.82 13.00
CA PRO A 6 -10.85 12.78 11.91
C PRO A 6 -9.51 12.87 11.17
N ILE A 7 -9.55 13.39 9.94
CA ILE A 7 -8.33 13.76 9.23
C ILE A 7 -7.65 14.95 9.92
N PRO A 8 -6.37 14.87 10.31
CA PRO A 8 -5.70 15.98 10.97
C PRO A 8 -5.52 17.19 10.04
N VAL A 9 -5.95 18.36 10.53
CA VAL A 9 -5.67 19.67 9.92
C VAL A 9 -4.80 20.48 10.86
N TYR A 10 -3.58 20.78 10.43
CA TYR A 10 -2.56 21.48 11.23
C TYR A 10 -2.33 22.90 10.73
N THR A 11 -1.79 23.74 11.61
CA THR A 11 -1.44 25.14 11.30
C THR A 11 0.03 25.44 11.51
N THR A 12 0.78 24.52 12.16
CA THR A 12 2.23 24.61 12.30
C THR A 12 2.92 23.31 11.90
N LEU A 13 4.16 23.39 11.40
CA LEU A 13 4.96 22.19 11.11
C LEU A 13 5.33 21.42 12.38
N ALA A 14 5.42 22.10 13.53
CA ALA A 14 5.65 21.44 14.81
C ALA A 14 4.51 20.49 15.17
N GLU A 15 3.25 20.82 14.85
CA GLU A 15 2.13 19.89 15.05
C GLU A 15 2.22 18.68 14.11
N VAL A 16 2.62 18.90 12.84
CA VAL A 16 2.81 17.82 11.86
C VAL A 16 3.86 16.82 12.33
N PHE A 17 5.01 17.30 12.81
CA PHE A 17 6.17 16.47 13.17
C PHE A 17 6.31 16.19 14.67
N GLY A 18 5.42 16.72 15.51
CA GLY A 18 5.38 16.53 16.97
C GLY A 18 6.24 17.52 17.78
N SER A 19 7.24 18.18 17.19
CA SER A 19 8.05 19.20 17.84
C SER A 19 8.70 20.16 16.83
N ALA A 20 9.19 21.31 17.32
CA ALA A 20 9.91 22.27 16.49
C ALA A 20 11.21 21.66 15.95
N GLU A 21 11.95 20.95 16.79
CA GLU A 21 13.21 20.29 16.46
C GLU A 21 13.02 19.21 15.39
N ALA A 22 11.98 18.38 15.53
CA ALA A 22 11.65 17.34 14.55
C ALA A 22 11.20 17.92 13.21
N SER A 23 10.70 19.16 13.18
CA SER A 23 10.27 19.83 11.94
C SER A 23 11.42 20.43 11.11
N LEU A 24 12.58 20.71 11.73
CA LEU A 24 13.70 21.40 11.09
C LEU A 24 14.18 20.74 9.79
N PRO A 25 14.34 19.39 9.72
CA PRO A 25 14.79 18.74 8.49
C PRO A 25 13.81 18.89 7.33
N TYR A 26 12.54 19.14 7.62
CA TYR A 26 11.46 19.20 6.62
C TYR A 26 11.10 20.64 6.23
N ALA A 27 11.34 21.60 7.10
CA ALA A 27 10.90 22.99 6.96
C ALA A 27 11.33 23.63 5.62
N ALA A 28 12.55 23.37 5.16
CA ALA A 28 13.04 23.89 3.88
C ALA A 28 12.14 23.46 2.71
N ARG A 29 11.88 22.16 2.56
CA ARG A 29 11.05 21.61 1.48
C ARG A 29 9.62 22.14 1.49
N TRP A 30 9.02 22.31 2.68
CA TRP A 30 7.68 22.86 2.84
C TRP A 30 7.60 24.35 2.49
N ASN A 31 8.60 25.12 2.90
CA ASN A 31 8.70 26.53 2.53
C ASN A 31 8.95 26.70 1.03
N ASP A 32 9.79 25.86 0.44
CA ASP A 32 10.14 25.93 -0.97
C ASP A 32 8.94 25.61 -1.88
N VAL A 33 8.14 24.59 -1.55
CA VAL A 33 6.92 24.31 -2.32
C VAL A 33 5.90 25.44 -2.21
N ALA A 34 5.76 26.08 -1.05
CA ALA A 34 4.87 27.22 -0.88
C ALA A 34 5.34 28.47 -1.67
N LYS A 35 6.64 28.78 -1.63
CA LYS A 35 7.24 29.88 -2.41
C LYS A 35 7.14 29.65 -3.91
N GLU A 36 7.40 28.43 -4.37
CA GLU A 36 7.36 28.10 -5.79
C GLU A 36 5.90 28.04 -6.29
N PHE A 37 4.93 27.68 -5.44
CA PHE A 37 3.51 27.84 -5.73
C PHE A 37 3.17 29.32 -5.93
N GLU A 38 3.58 30.20 -5.01
CA GLU A 38 3.33 31.64 -5.09
C GLU A 38 3.94 32.27 -6.36
N LYS A 39 5.15 31.86 -6.71
CA LYS A 39 5.83 32.30 -7.93
C LYS A 39 5.10 31.87 -9.21
N ARG A 40 4.53 30.67 -9.25
CA ARG A 40 3.87 30.10 -10.45
C ARG A 40 2.43 30.58 -10.62
N PHE A 41 1.69 30.68 -9.52
CA PHE A 41 0.25 30.97 -9.52
C PHE A 41 -0.10 32.36 -9.01
N GLY A 42 0.91 33.19 -8.68
CA GLY A 42 0.75 34.59 -8.27
C GLY A 42 0.10 34.81 -6.90
N ARG A 43 -0.06 33.74 -6.10
CA ARG A 43 -0.70 33.79 -4.77
C ARG A 43 -0.21 32.65 -3.89
N LYS A 44 -0.27 32.82 -2.58
CA LYS A 44 0.08 31.76 -1.63
C LYS A 44 -0.88 30.57 -1.73
N PRO A 45 -0.40 29.32 -1.52
CA PRO A 45 -1.30 28.20 -1.37
C PRO A 45 -2.17 28.37 -0.12
N SER A 46 -3.41 27.89 -0.16
CA SER A 46 -4.30 27.87 1.01
C SER A 46 -4.03 26.66 1.90
N TYR A 47 -3.61 25.57 1.28
CA TYR A 47 -3.32 24.31 1.97
C TYR A 47 -2.09 23.63 1.35
N ILE A 48 -1.43 22.79 2.15
CA ILE A 48 -0.55 21.74 1.67
C ILE A 48 -1.12 20.40 2.16
N ALA A 49 -1.56 19.57 1.22
CA ALA A 49 -1.94 18.19 1.53
C ALA A 49 -0.69 17.31 1.50
N ARG A 50 -0.55 16.45 2.51
CA ARG A 50 0.57 15.52 2.65
C ARG A 50 0.06 14.10 2.75
N ALA A 51 0.67 13.18 2.01
CA ALA A 51 0.50 11.74 2.23
C ALA A 51 1.85 11.01 2.10
N PRO A 52 2.27 10.24 3.12
CA PRO A 52 3.50 9.47 3.07
C PRO A 52 3.38 8.23 2.17
N GLY A 53 4.52 7.77 1.66
CA GLY A 53 4.65 6.38 1.20
C GLY A 53 4.61 5.41 2.38
N ARG A 54 4.76 4.12 2.11
CA ARG A 54 4.76 3.10 3.16
C ARG A 54 5.73 1.97 2.88
N VAL A 55 6.22 1.35 3.94
CA VAL A 55 6.98 0.10 3.91
C VAL A 55 6.17 -0.97 4.63
N ASN A 56 6.11 -2.18 4.09
CA ASN A 56 5.56 -3.31 4.82
C ASN A 56 6.67 -3.97 5.64
N LEU A 57 6.59 -3.89 6.98
CA LEU A 57 7.67 -4.38 7.85
C LEU A 57 7.68 -5.91 7.89
N ILE A 58 6.49 -6.53 7.91
CA ILE A 58 6.31 -7.98 7.87
C ILE A 58 4.87 -8.32 7.44
N GLY A 59 4.66 -9.47 6.80
CA GLY A 59 3.33 -9.84 6.27
C GLY A 59 3.20 -9.63 4.76
N GLU A 60 4.13 -10.13 3.94
CA GLU A 60 3.95 -10.03 2.48
C GLU A 60 3.08 -11.14 1.92
N HIS A 61 2.30 -10.81 0.89
CA HIS A 61 1.50 -11.77 0.13
C HIS A 61 0.47 -12.57 0.95
N ILE A 62 -0.01 -11.97 2.04
CA ILE A 62 -1.05 -12.53 2.90
C ILE A 62 -2.30 -11.64 3.03
N ASP A 63 -2.25 -10.42 2.51
CA ASP A 63 -3.34 -9.43 2.56
C ASP A 63 -4.56 -9.87 1.73
N TYR A 64 -4.34 -10.33 0.49
CA TYR A 64 -5.42 -10.90 -0.34
C TYR A 64 -5.89 -12.29 0.14
N ALA A 65 -5.16 -12.91 1.08
CA ALA A 65 -5.60 -14.10 1.81
C ALA A 65 -6.34 -13.73 3.12
N LEU A 66 -6.61 -12.43 3.33
CA LEU A 66 -7.30 -11.80 4.45
C LEU A 66 -6.61 -11.91 5.82
N PHE A 67 -5.33 -12.27 5.86
CA PHE A 67 -4.54 -12.20 7.10
C PHE A 67 -4.03 -10.79 7.36
N GLY A 68 -3.81 -10.48 8.64
CA GLY A 68 -3.30 -9.18 9.05
C GLY A 68 -1.86 -8.94 8.60
N VAL A 69 -1.53 -7.67 8.33
CA VAL A 69 -0.20 -7.20 7.90
C VAL A 69 0.29 -6.08 8.81
N LEU A 70 1.60 -5.78 8.78
CA LEU A 70 2.21 -4.80 9.69
C LEU A 70 3.08 -3.75 8.95
N PRO A 71 2.48 -2.87 8.11
CA PRO A 71 3.21 -1.77 7.50
C PRO A 71 3.45 -0.58 8.43
N ALA A 72 4.29 0.35 7.98
CA ALA A 72 4.45 1.67 8.56
C ALA A 72 4.60 2.72 7.46
N ALA A 73 4.13 3.94 7.70
CA ALA A 73 4.45 5.08 6.85
C ALA A 73 5.96 5.39 6.92
N VAL A 74 6.55 5.70 5.77
CA VAL A 74 7.93 6.21 5.72
C VAL A 74 7.92 7.75 5.83
N ASP A 75 9.08 8.33 6.14
CA ASP A 75 9.25 9.78 6.24
C ASP A 75 9.24 10.47 4.85
N ARG A 76 9.32 9.68 3.78
CA ARG A 76 9.14 10.14 2.40
C ARG A 76 7.66 10.27 2.06
N ASP A 77 7.30 11.38 1.44
CA ASP A 77 5.90 11.73 1.16
C ASP A 77 5.70 12.45 -0.18
N ILE A 78 4.43 12.57 -0.55
CA ILE A 78 3.91 13.49 -1.56
C ILE A 78 3.35 14.72 -0.84
N LEU A 79 3.78 15.90 -1.27
CA LEU A 79 3.22 17.19 -0.88
C LEU A 79 2.50 17.80 -2.08
N ILE A 80 1.29 18.30 -1.85
CA ILE A 80 0.51 19.03 -2.84
C ILE A 80 0.11 20.37 -2.24
N ALA A 81 0.79 21.44 -2.65
CA ALA A 81 0.37 22.80 -2.34
C ALA A 81 -0.82 23.15 -3.25
N CYS A 82 -1.91 23.65 -2.66
CA CYS A 82 -3.14 23.89 -3.39
C CYS A 82 -3.90 25.14 -2.91
N ALA A 83 -4.61 25.77 -3.85
CA ALA A 83 -5.54 26.85 -3.55
C ALA A 83 -6.67 26.89 -4.60
N PRO A 84 -7.88 27.32 -4.22
CA PRO A 84 -8.89 27.73 -5.19
C PRO A 84 -8.30 28.73 -6.20
N ARG A 85 -8.61 28.58 -7.48
CA ARG A 85 -8.13 29.49 -8.53
C ARG A 85 -8.91 30.80 -8.49
N THR A 86 -8.16 31.88 -8.41
CA THR A 86 -8.63 33.25 -8.62
C THR A 86 -8.00 33.79 -9.90
N LEU A 87 -8.77 34.51 -10.73
CA LEU A 87 -8.26 35.11 -11.97
C LEU A 87 -7.06 36.04 -11.67
N LEU A 88 -5.92 35.80 -12.33
CA LEU A 88 -4.82 36.77 -12.35
C LEU A 88 -5.16 37.90 -13.34
N PRO A 89 -4.82 39.17 -13.03
CA PRO A 89 -5.11 40.30 -13.93
C PRO A 89 -4.50 40.17 -15.34
N SER A 90 -3.45 39.37 -15.49
CA SER A 90 -2.69 39.16 -16.73
C SER A 90 -3.16 38.00 -17.60
N GLU A 91 -4.08 37.16 -17.13
CA GLU A 91 -4.57 36.01 -17.90
C GLU A 91 -5.81 36.38 -18.73
N HIS A 92 -5.73 36.18 -20.04
CA HIS A 92 -6.90 36.26 -20.91
C HIS A 92 -7.85 35.12 -20.56
N ARG A 93 -9.13 35.41 -20.34
CA ARG A 93 -10.18 34.40 -20.14
C ARG A 93 -10.28 33.52 -21.39
N THR A 94 -9.56 32.41 -21.43
CA THR A 94 -10.03 31.24 -22.18
C THR A 94 -11.03 30.54 -21.27
N GLU A 95 -12.24 30.31 -21.79
CA GLU A 95 -13.39 29.84 -20.99
C GLU A 95 -13.09 28.52 -20.23
N ALA A 96 -12.24 27.66 -20.79
CA ALA A 96 -11.88 26.36 -20.24
C ALA A 96 -11.09 26.37 -18.90
N HIS A 97 -10.41 27.47 -18.53
CA HIS A 97 -9.57 27.49 -17.31
C HIS A 97 -10.34 27.76 -16.00
N HIS A 98 -11.60 28.18 -16.12
CA HIS A 98 -12.45 28.58 -14.98
C HIS A 98 -13.78 27.82 -14.91
N GLU A 99 -13.97 26.81 -15.75
CA GLU A 99 -15.12 25.92 -15.63
C GLU A 99 -15.18 25.29 -14.22
N PRO A 100 -16.39 25.04 -13.69
CA PRO A 100 -16.55 24.38 -12.40
C PRO A 100 -15.65 23.14 -12.27
N GLY A 101 -14.77 23.19 -11.28
CA GLY A 101 -13.84 22.12 -11.00
C GLY A 101 -12.61 22.02 -11.91
N ALA A 102 -12.33 22.99 -12.78
CA ALA A 102 -11.13 23.00 -13.63
C ALA A 102 -9.82 22.99 -12.80
N VAL A 103 -8.88 22.13 -13.18
CA VAL A 103 -7.60 21.93 -12.48
C VAL A 103 -6.43 22.30 -13.38
N VAL A 104 -5.47 23.04 -12.82
CA VAL A 104 -4.11 23.19 -13.37
C VAL A 104 -3.20 22.55 -12.34
N VAL A 105 -2.45 21.54 -12.76
CA VAL A 105 -1.52 20.81 -11.91
C VAL A 105 -0.12 20.90 -12.50
N GLU A 106 0.82 21.33 -11.67
CA GLU A 106 2.24 21.37 -11.99
C GLU A 106 3.02 20.47 -11.04
N ASN A 107 4.21 20.06 -11.47
CA ASN A 107 5.10 19.24 -10.67
C ASN A 107 6.48 19.88 -10.61
N LEU A 108 7.11 19.86 -9.43
CA LEU A 108 8.47 20.38 -9.27
C LEU A 108 9.53 19.48 -9.88
N HIS A 109 9.24 18.19 -10.05
CA HIS A 109 10.17 17.30 -10.72
C HIS A 109 10.06 17.51 -12.25
N PRO A 110 11.15 17.88 -12.95
CA PRO A 110 11.12 18.31 -14.34
C PRO A 110 10.68 17.24 -15.36
N LYS A 111 10.64 15.96 -14.97
CA LYS A 111 10.17 14.87 -15.85
C LYS A 111 8.65 14.85 -16.02
N TYR A 112 7.92 15.51 -15.12
CA TYR A 112 6.46 15.55 -15.13
C TYR A 112 6.01 16.91 -15.66
N THR A 113 5.34 16.91 -16.81
CA THR A 113 4.91 18.12 -17.49
C THR A 113 3.62 18.69 -16.88
N ARG A 114 3.44 20.01 -16.96
CA ARG A 114 2.21 20.72 -16.57
C ARG A 114 0.99 20.13 -17.27
N GLN A 115 -0.09 19.93 -16.52
CA GLN A 115 -1.37 19.42 -17.02
C GLN A 115 -2.51 20.34 -16.66
N ILE A 116 -3.51 20.40 -17.53
CA ILE A 116 -4.76 21.12 -17.33
C ILE A 116 -5.90 20.17 -17.70
N PHE A 117 -6.89 20.02 -16.83
CA PHE A 117 -8.05 19.20 -17.10
C PHE A 117 -9.30 19.75 -16.44
N VAL A 118 -10.44 19.48 -17.05
CA VAL A 118 -11.76 19.93 -16.59
C VAL A 118 -12.67 18.71 -16.48
N PRO A 119 -13.37 18.51 -15.33
CA PRO A 119 -14.34 17.45 -15.21
C PRO A 119 -15.61 17.78 -16.00
N ALA A 120 -16.13 16.81 -16.75
CA ALA A 120 -17.41 16.96 -17.44
C ALA A 120 -18.57 16.60 -16.48
N SER A 121 -19.64 17.40 -16.48
CA SER A 121 -20.86 17.12 -15.71
C SER A 121 -21.92 16.50 -16.63
N LYS A 122 -22.58 15.42 -16.21
CA LYS A 122 -23.64 14.75 -16.99
C LYS A 122 -24.94 15.58 -17.15
N LYS A 123 -25.03 16.76 -16.55
CA LYS A 123 -26.19 17.66 -16.66
C LYS A 123 -26.45 18.25 -18.06
N SER A 124 -25.69 17.83 -19.08
CA SER A 124 -25.92 18.21 -20.48
C SER A 124 -26.83 17.24 -21.27
N ALA A 125 -27.35 16.16 -20.68
CA ALA A 125 -28.31 15.27 -21.37
C ALA A 125 -29.37 14.73 -20.39
N SER A 126 -30.64 14.92 -20.75
CA SER A 126 -31.83 14.42 -20.04
C SER A 126 -31.88 12.89 -20.00
N ILE A 127 -31.88 12.28 -18.81
CA ILE A 127 -32.08 10.84 -18.62
C ILE A 127 -33.15 10.61 -17.52
N PRO A 128 -34.06 9.62 -17.67
CA PRO A 128 -35.16 9.33 -16.73
C PRO A 128 -34.71 8.87 -15.33
N GLU A 129 -35.57 9.08 -14.34
CA GLU A 129 -35.37 8.89 -12.89
C GLU A 129 -35.07 7.45 -12.41
N GLU A 130 -34.93 6.48 -13.31
CA GLU A 130 -34.74 5.06 -12.97
C GLU A 130 -33.25 4.62 -12.90
N GLU A 131 -32.28 5.48 -13.27
CA GLU A 131 -30.83 5.20 -13.23
C GLU A 131 -30.09 5.92 -12.08
N VAL A 132 -30.36 5.54 -10.83
CA VAL A 132 -29.81 6.20 -9.60
C VAL A 132 -28.30 5.93 -9.36
N HIS A 133 -27.59 5.25 -10.25
CA HIS A 133 -26.16 4.90 -10.09
C HIS A 133 -25.19 5.46 -11.15
N ALA A 134 -25.65 6.34 -12.04
CA ALA A 134 -24.75 6.97 -13.01
C ALA A 134 -23.89 8.06 -12.32
N GLU A 135 -22.57 7.86 -12.27
CA GLU A 135 -21.61 8.88 -11.78
C GLU A 135 -21.87 10.25 -12.45
N ALA A 136 -22.11 11.30 -11.67
CA ALA A 136 -22.58 12.62 -12.13
C ALA A 136 -21.47 13.46 -12.78
N TRP A 137 -20.21 13.21 -12.41
CA TRP A 137 -19.02 13.88 -12.92
C TRP A 137 -18.06 12.87 -13.53
N PHE A 138 -17.45 13.25 -14.65
CA PHE A 138 -16.53 12.41 -15.40
C PHE A 138 -15.18 13.08 -15.62
N LEU A 139 -14.10 12.33 -15.39
CA LEU A 139 -12.74 12.68 -15.80
C LEU A 139 -12.17 11.54 -16.63
N ASP A 140 -11.58 11.87 -17.77
CA ASP A 140 -10.94 10.89 -18.62
C ASP A 140 -9.61 10.41 -18.02
N ILE A 141 -9.56 9.12 -17.70
CA ILE A 141 -8.40 8.41 -17.17
C ILE A 141 -8.06 7.26 -18.12
N ASN A 142 -6.99 7.42 -18.88
CA ASN A 142 -6.49 6.36 -19.74
C ASN A 142 -5.77 5.29 -18.92
N THR A 143 -6.43 4.14 -18.71
CA THR A 143 -5.87 3.00 -17.97
C THR A 143 -4.82 2.21 -18.76
N LYS A 144 -4.69 2.44 -20.07
CA LYS A 144 -3.68 1.79 -20.93
C LYS A 144 -2.34 2.53 -20.95
N GLU A 145 -2.37 3.84 -20.73
CA GLU A 145 -1.18 4.70 -20.68
C GLU A 145 -1.25 5.54 -19.40
N LEU A 146 -0.85 4.94 -18.28
CA LEU A 146 -0.89 5.61 -16.99
C LEU A 146 0.18 6.69 -16.89
N ARG A 147 -0.27 7.94 -16.90
CA ARG A 147 0.55 9.12 -16.64
C ARG A 147 0.38 9.57 -15.20
N TRP A 148 1.29 10.43 -14.73
CA TRP A 148 1.31 10.85 -13.33
C TRP A 148 0.03 11.60 -12.91
N GLU A 149 -0.56 12.37 -13.83
CA GLU A 149 -1.81 13.09 -13.61
C GLU A 149 -3.03 12.17 -13.50
N SER A 150 -2.96 10.92 -13.99
CA SER A 150 -4.03 9.94 -13.85
C SER A 150 -4.34 9.67 -12.37
N TYR A 151 -3.32 9.63 -11.51
CA TYR A 151 -3.49 9.48 -10.06
C TYR A 151 -4.13 10.71 -9.41
N VAL A 152 -3.80 11.92 -9.90
CA VAL A 152 -4.41 13.18 -9.44
C VAL A 152 -5.89 13.23 -9.84
N LYS A 153 -6.19 12.92 -11.10
CA LYS A 153 -7.56 12.80 -11.63
C LYS A 153 -8.38 11.78 -10.85
N ALA A 154 -7.82 10.61 -10.56
CA ALA A 154 -8.50 9.60 -9.77
C ALA A 154 -8.84 10.07 -8.35
N GLY A 155 -7.88 10.74 -7.69
CA GLY A 155 -8.11 11.35 -6.39
C GLY A 155 -9.25 12.38 -6.40
N TYR A 156 -9.36 13.15 -7.49
CA TYR A 156 -10.44 14.13 -7.67
C TYR A 156 -11.79 13.49 -8.01
N TYR A 157 -11.78 12.48 -8.88
CA TYR A 157 -12.96 11.79 -9.38
C TYR A 157 -13.86 11.33 -8.23
N GLY A 158 -13.26 10.72 -7.20
CA GLY A 158 -14.00 10.29 -6.02
C GLY A 158 -14.60 11.44 -5.23
N VAL A 159 -13.87 12.55 -5.08
CA VAL A 159 -14.35 13.75 -4.37
C VAL A 159 -15.55 14.36 -5.12
N LEU A 160 -15.46 14.48 -6.44
CA LEU A 160 -16.54 14.96 -7.30
C LEU A 160 -17.82 14.14 -7.11
N ASN A 161 -17.74 12.83 -7.30
CA ASN A 161 -18.92 11.98 -7.29
C ASN A 161 -19.47 11.68 -5.90
N GLN A 162 -18.69 11.87 -4.83
CA GLN A 162 -19.15 11.70 -3.46
C GLN A 162 -19.75 13.00 -2.87
N HIS A 163 -19.23 14.18 -3.25
CA HIS A 163 -19.59 15.43 -2.58
C HIS A 163 -20.33 16.44 -3.44
N PHE A 164 -20.38 16.27 -4.77
CA PHE A 164 -20.99 17.21 -5.71
C PHE A 164 -22.10 16.57 -6.55
N THR A 165 -23.05 15.93 -5.86
CA THR A 165 -24.23 15.30 -6.48
C THR A 165 -25.37 16.30 -6.74
N GLY A 166 -25.43 17.39 -5.97
CA GLY A 166 -26.45 18.45 -6.10
C GLY A 166 -26.19 19.43 -7.26
N ALA A 167 -27.17 20.29 -7.58
CA ALA A 167 -27.05 21.33 -8.62
C ALA A 167 -26.48 22.66 -8.14
N GLU A 168 -26.56 22.92 -6.84
CA GLU A 168 -26.17 24.23 -6.27
C GLU A 168 -24.77 24.23 -5.65
N ASP A 169 -24.21 23.05 -5.34
CA ASP A 169 -22.85 22.88 -4.83
C ASP A 169 -21.96 22.47 -6.01
N LEU A 170 -21.19 23.42 -6.55
CA LEU A 170 -20.27 23.20 -7.66
C LEU A 170 -18.81 23.19 -7.16
N PRO A 171 -17.94 22.33 -7.71
CA PRO A 171 -16.54 22.31 -7.34
C PRO A 171 -15.85 23.61 -7.78
N VAL A 172 -14.98 24.15 -6.93
CA VAL A 172 -14.18 25.31 -7.29
C VAL A 172 -13.05 24.91 -8.25
N PRO A 173 -12.65 25.77 -9.20
CA PRO A 173 -11.41 25.57 -9.94
C PRO A 173 -10.21 25.59 -8.98
N VAL A 174 -9.18 24.77 -9.22
CA VAL A 174 -8.04 24.57 -8.30
C VAL A 174 -6.69 24.64 -9.02
N ASP A 175 -5.73 25.33 -8.44
CA ASP A 175 -4.30 25.20 -8.80
C ASP A 175 -3.60 24.26 -7.82
N LEU A 176 -2.78 23.36 -8.36
CA LEU A 176 -2.01 22.36 -7.61
C LEU A 176 -0.53 22.41 -7.99
N LEU A 177 0.36 22.38 -7.00
CA LEU A 177 1.80 22.15 -7.19
C LEU A 177 2.23 20.91 -6.41
N VAL A 178 2.71 19.91 -7.13
CA VAL A 178 3.09 18.61 -6.59
C VAL A 178 4.61 18.50 -6.43
N THR A 179 5.05 17.95 -5.30
CA THR A 179 6.43 17.51 -5.09
C THR A 179 6.47 16.21 -4.29
N GLY A 180 7.23 15.24 -4.77
CA GLY A 180 7.30 13.90 -4.18
C GLY A 180 8.72 13.49 -3.85
N SER A 181 8.88 12.84 -2.69
CA SER A 181 10.16 12.25 -2.26
C SER A 181 10.11 10.73 -2.14
N VAL A 182 8.93 10.12 -2.34
CA VAL A 182 8.76 8.67 -2.40
C VAL A 182 9.34 8.16 -3.73
N PRO A 183 10.33 7.26 -3.73
CA PRO A 183 10.89 6.73 -4.96
C PRO A 183 9.83 6.00 -5.78
N ALA A 184 9.68 6.36 -7.06
CA ALA A 184 8.71 5.74 -7.94
C ALA A 184 9.10 4.29 -8.28
N GLY A 185 8.12 3.39 -8.41
CA GLY A 185 8.35 1.99 -8.81
C GLY A 185 9.13 1.13 -7.80
N SER A 186 9.35 1.65 -6.59
CA SER A 186 10.21 1.04 -5.57
C SER A 186 9.49 0.11 -4.60
N GLY A 187 8.19 -0.13 -4.80
CA GLY A 187 7.37 -0.88 -3.84
C GLY A 187 6.98 -0.10 -2.58
N LEU A 188 7.26 1.22 -2.50
CA LEU A 188 6.91 2.10 -1.37
C LEU A 188 5.56 2.85 -1.52
N SER A 189 4.71 2.42 -2.45
CA SER A 189 3.35 2.95 -2.66
C SER A 189 3.26 4.44 -3.00
N SER A 190 4.15 4.91 -3.88
CA SER A 190 4.07 6.27 -4.42
C SER A 190 2.74 6.57 -5.12
N SER A 191 2.07 5.57 -5.72
CA SER A 191 0.75 5.71 -6.34
C SER A 191 -0.34 6.02 -5.31
N ALA A 192 -0.42 5.21 -4.25
CA ALA A 192 -1.38 5.40 -3.17
C ALA A 192 -1.16 6.74 -2.48
N ALA A 193 0.09 7.11 -2.18
CA ALA A 193 0.43 8.41 -1.61
C ALA A 193 -0.03 9.57 -2.51
N MET A 194 0.16 9.47 -3.83
CA MET A 194 -0.32 10.49 -4.78
C MET A 194 -1.85 10.59 -4.78
N VAL A 195 -2.56 9.46 -4.78
CA VAL A 195 -4.03 9.42 -4.75
C VAL A 195 -4.56 10.03 -3.44
N VAL A 196 -4.01 9.62 -2.29
CA VAL A 196 -4.42 10.13 -0.96
C VAL A 196 -4.16 11.63 -0.85
N ALA A 197 -2.96 12.11 -1.20
CA ALA A 197 -2.63 13.52 -1.15
C ALA A 197 -3.53 14.34 -2.09
N SER A 198 -3.84 13.83 -3.29
CA SER A 198 -4.73 14.49 -4.25
C SER A 198 -6.15 14.58 -3.70
N THR A 199 -6.69 13.47 -3.20
CA THR A 199 -8.02 13.44 -2.56
C THR A 199 -8.10 14.44 -1.40
N LEU A 200 -7.09 14.50 -0.53
CA LEU A 200 -7.03 15.50 0.54
C LEU A 200 -6.97 16.93 0.03
N ALA A 201 -6.16 17.21 -0.99
CA ALA A 201 -6.05 18.55 -1.58
C ALA A 201 -7.41 19.03 -2.10
N PHE A 202 -8.16 18.19 -2.81
CA PHE A 202 -9.48 18.53 -3.33
C PHE A 202 -10.55 18.64 -2.25
N LEU A 203 -10.51 17.79 -1.22
CA LEU A 203 -11.40 17.93 -0.05
C LEU A 203 -11.15 19.26 0.67
N ALA A 204 -9.88 19.63 0.88
CA ALA A 204 -9.48 20.87 1.55
C ALA A 204 -9.91 22.12 0.77
N THR A 205 -9.58 22.19 -0.52
CA THR A 205 -9.88 23.37 -1.36
C THR A 205 -11.38 23.60 -1.54
N ASN A 206 -12.18 22.54 -1.42
CA ASN A 206 -13.64 22.59 -1.55
C ASN A 206 -14.38 22.61 -0.20
N GLY A 207 -13.66 22.74 0.93
CA GLY A 207 -14.28 22.80 2.27
C GLY A 207 -15.09 21.55 2.64
N LYS A 208 -14.63 20.36 2.23
CA LYS A 208 -15.32 19.08 2.46
C LYS A 208 -14.67 18.21 3.55
N LEU A 209 -13.63 18.71 4.25
CA LEU A 209 -13.00 17.99 5.36
C LEU A 209 -13.83 18.06 6.66
N ASP A 210 -14.35 19.24 6.98
CA ASP A 210 -15.10 19.51 8.21
C ASP A 210 -16.49 20.07 7.90
N LYS A 211 -17.43 19.23 7.44
CA LYS A 211 -18.83 19.65 7.34
C LYS A 211 -19.47 19.61 8.72
N LYS A 212 -20.28 20.62 9.05
CA LYS A 212 -20.99 20.74 10.35
C LYS A 212 -21.83 19.50 10.71
N GLU A 213 -22.29 18.75 9.71
CA GLU A 213 -23.16 17.58 9.86
C GLU A 213 -22.39 16.25 9.88
N HIS A 214 -21.17 16.20 9.31
CA HIS A 214 -20.37 14.99 9.21
C HIS A 214 -18.87 15.32 9.06
N ILE A 215 -18.06 14.80 9.97
CA ILE A 215 -16.60 14.95 9.93
C ILE A 215 -16.04 13.72 9.21
N LEU A 216 -15.26 13.95 8.15
CA LEU A 216 -14.66 12.87 7.40
C LEU A 216 -13.63 12.11 8.27
N THR A 217 -13.83 10.81 8.41
CA THR A 217 -12.95 9.94 9.18
C THR A 217 -11.78 9.39 8.34
N LYS A 218 -10.70 8.98 9.01
CA LYS A 218 -9.57 8.27 8.38
C LYS A 218 -10.04 7.01 7.62
N GLY A 219 -11.00 6.27 8.18
CA GLY A 219 -11.57 5.07 7.56
C GLY A 219 -12.30 5.36 6.25
N GLU A 220 -13.13 6.40 6.23
CA GLU A 220 -13.82 6.84 5.01
C GLU A 220 -12.83 7.32 3.94
N LEU A 221 -11.76 7.99 4.34
CA LEU A 221 -10.71 8.40 3.41
C LEU A 221 -9.97 7.20 2.82
N VAL A 222 -9.72 6.13 3.59
CA VAL A 222 -9.16 4.88 3.07
C VAL A 222 -10.09 4.28 2.03
N GLN A 223 -11.39 4.14 2.34
CA GLN A 223 -12.38 3.57 1.42
C GLN A 223 -12.54 4.40 0.14
N LEU A 224 -12.52 5.73 0.25
CA LEU A 224 -12.52 6.63 -0.88
C LEU A 224 -11.25 6.46 -1.73
N SER A 225 -10.08 6.40 -1.10
CA SER A 225 -8.79 6.27 -1.78
C SER A 225 -8.64 4.90 -2.48
N MET A 226 -9.13 3.82 -1.87
CA MET A 226 -9.19 2.49 -2.48
C MET A 226 -10.06 2.50 -3.74
N ARG A 227 -11.26 3.11 -3.68
CA ARG A 227 -12.13 3.26 -4.87
C ARG A 227 -11.47 4.13 -5.94
N ASN A 228 -10.74 5.18 -5.55
CA ASN A 228 -10.04 6.07 -6.48
C ASN A 228 -8.90 5.33 -7.20
N GLU A 229 -8.07 4.57 -6.49
CA GLU A 229 -6.95 3.86 -7.11
C GLU A 229 -7.41 2.76 -8.09
N LYS A 230 -8.57 2.13 -7.85
CA LYS A 230 -9.18 1.22 -8.84
C LYS A 230 -9.47 1.89 -10.19
N ARG A 231 -9.75 3.20 -10.20
CA ARG A 231 -10.03 3.96 -11.45
C ARG A 231 -8.81 4.13 -12.34
N VAL A 232 -7.60 4.02 -11.80
CA VAL A 232 -6.36 3.96 -12.60
C VAL A 232 -6.00 2.53 -13.00
N GLY A 233 -6.89 1.56 -12.83
CA GLY A 233 -6.63 0.16 -13.16
C GLY A 233 -5.75 -0.59 -12.16
N VAL A 234 -5.50 -0.01 -10.98
CA VAL A 234 -4.70 -0.64 -9.91
C VAL A 234 -5.66 -1.27 -8.89
N ASN A 235 -5.71 -2.60 -8.87
CA ASN A 235 -6.53 -3.37 -7.92
C ASN A 235 -5.75 -3.65 -6.61
N SER A 236 -5.55 -2.62 -5.77
CA SER A 236 -4.89 -2.76 -4.47
C SER A 236 -5.86 -3.20 -3.36
N GLY A 237 -5.37 -3.96 -2.36
CA GLY A 237 -6.16 -4.56 -1.27
C GLY A 237 -6.53 -3.62 -0.11
N GLY A 238 -5.98 -2.39 -0.07
CA GLY A 238 -6.27 -1.39 0.97
C GLY A 238 -5.12 -1.11 1.94
N MET A 239 -4.09 -1.97 1.98
CA MET A 239 -2.91 -1.82 2.86
C MET A 239 -2.21 -0.48 2.65
N ASP A 240 -1.94 -0.12 1.39
CA ASP A 240 -1.13 1.04 1.04
C ASP A 240 -1.79 2.35 1.48
N GLN A 241 -3.08 2.49 1.22
CA GLN A 241 -3.87 3.67 1.58
C GLN A 241 -4.06 3.73 3.10
N ALA A 242 -4.35 2.60 3.75
CA ALA A 242 -4.48 2.54 5.21
C ALA A 242 -3.18 2.94 5.91
N ALA A 243 -2.03 2.39 5.50
CA ALA A 243 -0.74 2.78 6.03
C ALA A 243 -0.43 4.27 5.78
N SER A 244 -0.72 4.78 4.59
CA SER A 244 -0.51 6.20 4.26
C SER A 244 -1.36 7.13 5.11
N ILE A 245 -2.59 6.75 5.46
CA ILE A 245 -3.55 7.60 6.18
C ILE A 245 -3.46 7.46 7.70
N MET A 246 -3.31 6.23 8.20
CA MET A 246 -3.54 5.89 9.61
C MET A 246 -2.26 5.65 10.42
N SER A 247 -1.08 5.70 9.82
CA SER A 247 0.17 5.52 10.58
C SER A 247 0.37 6.65 11.59
N ASP A 248 0.95 6.31 12.73
CA ASP A 248 1.38 7.27 13.74
C ASP A 248 2.90 7.15 13.99
N PRO A 249 3.56 8.25 14.41
CA PRO A 249 4.98 8.22 14.72
C PRO A 249 5.34 7.13 15.73
N SER A 250 6.51 6.52 15.55
CA SER A 250 7.05 5.47 16.45
C SER A 250 6.19 4.20 16.54
N SER A 251 5.22 4.00 15.64
CA SER A 251 4.36 2.83 15.62
C SER A 251 4.28 2.23 14.22
N ALA A 252 4.22 0.91 14.14
CA ALA A 252 3.70 0.23 12.96
C ALA A 252 2.16 0.22 13.01
N LEU A 253 1.53 -0.10 11.89
CA LEU A 253 0.09 -0.19 11.76
C LEU A 253 -0.29 -1.64 11.49
N GLN A 254 -0.90 -2.32 12.47
CA GLN A 254 -1.54 -3.60 12.22
C GLN A 254 -2.83 -3.35 11.45
N ILE A 255 -2.91 -3.90 10.25
CA ILE A 255 -4.10 -3.84 9.41
C ILE A 255 -4.67 -5.25 9.32
N ASN A 256 -5.91 -5.42 9.79
CA ASN A 256 -6.69 -6.64 9.63
C ASN A 256 -7.75 -6.41 8.57
N PHE A 257 -7.93 -7.38 7.67
CA PHE A 257 -8.94 -7.31 6.60
C PHE A 257 -10.19 -8.13 6.92
N TYR A 258 -10.10 -9.01 7.92
CA TYR A 258 -11.14 -9.94 8.33
C TYR A 258 -11.50 -9.73 9.80
N PRO A 259 -12.80 -9.82 10.18
CA PRO A 259 -13.98 -9.92 9.30
C PRO A 259 -14.30 -8.59 8.61
N THR A 260 -13.75 -7.48 9.11
CA THR A 260 -13.84 -6.15 8.49
C THR A 260 -12.48 -5.45 8.58
N LEU A 261 -12.29 -4.41 7.75
CA LEU A 261 -11.06 -3.63 7.77
C LEU A 261 -10.90 -2.91 9.12
N ALA A 262 -9.87 -3.27 9.87
CA ALA A 262 -9.52 -2.68 11.15
C ALA A 262 -8.04 -2.33 11.19
N ALA A 263 -7.70 -1.21 11.84
CA ALA A 263 -6.32 -0.75 11.97
C ALA A 263 -6.00 -0.36 13.41
N LEU A 264 -4.85 -0.83 13.90
CA LEU A 264 -4.35 -0.62 15.26
C LEU A 264 -2.88 -0.21 15.23
N ALA A 265 -2.50 0.80 16.01
CA ALA A 265 -1.11 1.17 16.18
C ALA A 265 -0.38 0.14 17.06
N VAL A 266 0.79 -0.30 16.62
CA VAL A 266 1.69 -1.19 17.35
C VAL A 266 2.98 -0.41 17.63
N PRO A 267 3.23 0.01 18.88
CA PRO A 267 4.44 0.74 19.22
C PRO A 267 5.69 -0.05 18.85
N LEU A 268 6.66 0.60 18.22
CA LEU A 268 7.95 0.00 17.87
C LEU A 268 9.00 0.34 18.94
N PRO A 269 10.04 -0.50 19.11
CA PRO A 269 11.20 -0.14 19.93
C PRO A 269 11.79 1.21 19.51
N THR A 270 12.11 2.07 20.47
CA THR A 270 12.52 3.47 20.22
C THR A 270 13.76 3.61 19.32
N ARG A 271 14.67 2.63 19.39
CA ARG A 271 15.93 2.60 18.63
C ARG A 271 15.83 1.84 17.32
N ALA A 272 14.64 1.39 16.92
CA ALA A 272 14.41 0.75 15.63
C ALA A 272 14.48 1.80 14.51
N VAL A 273 15.56 1.75 13.72
CA VAL A 273 15.65 2.51 12.47
C VAL A 273 15.55 1.53 11.31
N PHE A 274 14.69 1.86 10.34
CA PHE A 274 14.56 1.08 9.12
C PHE A 274 15.33 1.78 8.01
N VAL A 275 16.17 1.02 7.30
CA VAL A 275 16.84 1.51 6.09
C VAL A 275 16.23 0.82 4.90
N ILE A 276 15.66 1.62 3.99
CA ILE A 276 15.13 1.15 2.72
C ILE A 276 16.25 1.21 1.69
N ALA A 277 16.46 0.12 0.95
CA ALA A 277 17.38 0.08 -0.18
C ALA A 277 16.71 -0.53 -1.42
N ASN A 278 16.69 0.23 -2.51
CA ASN A 278 16.12 -0.15 -3.81
C ASN A 278 17.09 -1.02 -4.61
N SER A 279 16.67 -2.23 -5.01
CA SER A 279 17.46 -3.13 -5.84
C SER A 279 17.85 -2.54 -7.21
N LEU A 280 17.13 -1.50 -7.68
CA LEU A 280 17.15 -0.95 -9.03
C LEU A 280 16.58 -1.89 -10.10
N VAL A 281 15.99 -3.01 -9.68
CA VAL A 281 15.18 -3.87 -10.54
C VAL A 281 13.73 -3.40 -10.45
N VAL A 282 13.15 -3.04 -11.60
CA VAL A 282 11.76 -2.60 -11.67
C VAL A 282 10.85 -3.81 -11.53
N SER A 283 10.04 -3.82 -10.47
CA SER A 283 8.93 -4.75 -10.31
C SER A 283 7.77 -4.30 -11.20
N ASP A 284 7.76 -4.75 -12.47
CA ASP A 284 6.66 -4.46 -13.39
C ASP A 284 5.45 -5.34 -13.06
N LYS A 285 4.56 -4.77 -12.24
CA LYS A 285 3.34 -5.41 -11.75
C LYS A 285 2.33 -5.76 -12.84
N VAL A 286 2.46 -5.22 -14.06
CA VAL A 286 1.49 -5.44 -15.14
C VAL A 286 2.00 -6.47 -16.13
N SER A 287 3.22 -6.30 -16.65
CA SER A 287 3.74 -7.20 -17.71
C SER A 287 4.10 -8.59 -17.19
N SER A 288 4.56 -8.70 -15.94
CA SER A 288 4.92 -9.97 -15.29
C SER A 288 3.76 -10.62 -14.52
N ALA A 289 2.62 -9.91 -14.37
CA ALA A 289 1.54 -10.26 -13.45
C ALA A 289 1.09 -11.73 -13.61
N LYS A 290 0.89 -12.18 -14.85
CA LYS A 290 0.42 -13.53 -15.18
C LYS A 290 1.36 -14.66 -14.74
N ARG A 291 2.65 -14.40 -14.57
CA ARG A 291 3.65 -15.38 -14.09
C ARG A 291 4.06 -15.14 -12.63
N CYS A 292 3.73 -13.97 -12.08
CA CYS A 292 4.13 -13.52 -10.75
C CYS A 292 2.89 -13.32 -9.87
N TYR A 293 2.46 -12.07 -9.67
CA TYR A 293 1.43 -11.71 -8.69
C TYR A 293 0.09 -12.45 -8.90
N ASN A 294 -0.47 -12.44 -10.12
CA ASN A 294 -1.76 -13.07 -10.40
C ASN A 294 -1.72 -14.58 -10.20
N LEU A 295 -0.62 -15.20 -10.63
CA LEU A 295 -0.40 -16.63 -10.44
C LEU A 295 -0.44 -16.98 -8.95
N ARG A 296 0.23 -16.20 -8.10
CA ARG A 296 0.23 -16.41 -6.65
C ARG A 296 -1.16 -16.27 -6.04
N VAL A 297 -1.95 -15.29 -6.47
CA VAL A 297 -3.34 -15.12 -6.02
C VAL A 297 -4.16 -16.35 -6.38
N VAL A 298 -4.11 -16.82 -7.63
CA VAL A 298 -4.84 -18.03 -8.05
C VAL A 298 -4.37 -19.27 -7.29
N GLU A 299 -3.06 -19.46 -7.11
CA GLU A 299 -2.51 -20.58 -6.32
C GLU A 299 -3.09 -20.59 -4.90
N THR A 300 -3.14 -19.44 -4.22
CA THR A 300 -3.68 -19.36 -2.85
C THR A 300 -5.19 -19.59 -2.77
N LEU A 301 -5.98 -19.05 -3.70
CA LEU A 301 -7.43 -19.23 -3.72
C LEU A 301 -7.83 -20.68 -4.01
N VAL A 302 -7.16 -21.32 -4.97
CA VAL A 302 -7.43 -22.71 -5.31
C VAL A 302 -6.98 -23.63 -4.17
N ALA A 303 -5.81 -23.36 -3.58
CA ALA A 303 -5.33 -24.11 -2.42
C ALA A 303 -6.28 -23.98 -1.21
N ALA A 304 -6.88 -22.81 -0.98
CA ALA A 304 -7.90 -22.63 0.04
C ALA A 304 -9.11 -23.54 -0.17
N ARG A 305 -9.67 -23.60 -1.39
CA ARG A 305 -10.76 -24.54 -1.72
C ARG A 305 -10.36 -26.00 -1.51
N ILE A 306 -9.19 -26.41 -1.98
CA ILE A 306 -8.72 -27.80 -1.84
C ILE A 306 -8.58 -28.16 -0.36
N LEU A 307 -7.96 -27.27 0.42
CA LEU A 307 -7.80 -27.45 1.87
C LEU A 307 -9.17 -27.52 2.55
N ALA A 308 -10.11 -26.62 2.23
CA ALA A 308 -11.45 -26.62 2.79
C ALA A 308 -12.18 -27.95 2.57
N ASN A 309 -12.16 -28.47 1.33
CA ASN A 309 -12.74 -29.76 0.99
C ASN A 309 -12.09 -30.90 1.79
N SER A 310 -10.76 -30.90 1.92
CA SER A 310 -10.03 -31.93 2.67
C SER A 310 -10.31 -31.91 4.18
N LEU A 311 -10.67 -30.74 4.71
CA LEU A 311 -11.07 -30.54 6.11
C LEU A 311 -12.55 -30.84 6.35
N GLY A 312 -13.32 -31.22 5.32
CA GLY A 312 -14.75 -31.48 5.42
C GLY A 312 -15.60 -30.21 5.56
N LEU A 313 -15.08 -29.05 5.18
CA LEU A 313 -15.81 -27.78 5.23
C LEU A 313 -16.77 -27.66 4.03
N THR A 314 -17.95 -27.09 4.28
CA THR A 314 -18.93 -26.84 3.22
C THR A 314 -18.69 -25.47 2.61
N ILE A 315 -18.41 -25.44 1.30
CA ILE A 315 -18.23 -24.22 0.52
C ILE A 315 -19.16 -24.24 -0.70
N GLY A 316 -19.71 -23.10 -1.07
CA GLY A 316 -20.55 -22.98 -2.26
C GLY A 316 -19.79 -23.32 -3.54
N GLU A 317 -20.46 -23.83 -4.57
CA GLU A 317 -19.84 -24.28 -5.82
C GLU A 317 -19.03 -23.16 -6.53
N LYS A 318 -19.55 -21.93 -6.50
CA LYS A 318 -18.92 -20.73 -7.10
C LYS A 318 -18.27 -19.78 -6.10
N GLU A 319 -18.29 -20.13 -4.81
CA GLU A 319 -17.75 -19.29 -3.74
C GLU A 319 -16.22 -19.21 -3.82
N LYS A 320 -15.61 -18.04 -3.60
CA LYS A 320 -14.14 -17.90 -3.57
C LYS A 320 -13.66 -17.74 -2.13
N VAL A 321 -13.48 -18.86 -1.44
CA VAL A 321 -12.96 -18.87 -0.07
C VAL A 321 -11.47 -18.53 -0.05
N THR A 322 -11.05 -17.75 0.92
CA THR A 322 -9.65 -17.38 1.21
C THR A 322 -9.06 -18.23 2.32
N LEU A 323 -7.73 -18.23 2.44
CA LEU A 323 -7.05 -19.05 3.46
C LEU A 323 -7.42 -18.66 4.90
N ARG A 324 -7.62 -17.37 5.21
CA ARG A 324 -8.09 -16.94 6.53
C ARG A 324 -9.51 -17.42 6.83
N GLU A 325 -10.40 -17.42 5.85
CA GLU A 325 -11.77 -17.93 6.01
C GLU A 325 -11.77 -19.45 6.23
N VAL A 326 -10.93 -20.21 5.52
CA VAL A 326 -10.76 -21.66 5.77
C VAL A 326 -10.30 -21.95 7.19
N VAL A 327 -9.32 -21.19 7.69
CA VAL A 327 -8.86 -21.29 9.09
C VAL A 327 -9.99 -20.96 10.07
N GLY A 328 -10.80 -19.95 9.76
CA GLY A 328 -11.99 -19.57 10.51
C GLY A 328 -13.03 -20.67 10.62
N LEU A 329 -13.49 -21.14 9.46
CA LEU A 329 -14.48 -22.22 9.34
C LEU A 329 -13.99 -23.52 10.02
N TYR A 330 -12.69 -23.81 9.95
CA TYR A 330 -12.09 -24.96 10.62
C TYR A 330 -12.20 -24.90 12.16
N GLN A 331 -12.19 -23.69 12.74
CA GLN A 331 -12.45 -23.46 14.18
C GLN A 331 -13.92 -23.17 14.50
N GLY A 332 -14.81 -23.20 13.51
CA GLY A 332 -16.23 -22.93 13.69
C GLY A 332 -16.60 -21.45 13.78
N GLU A 333 -15.78 -20.53 13.26
CA GLU A 333 -16.18 -19.13 13.09
C GLU A 333 -17.39 -19.03 12.16
N THR A 334 -18.39 -18.22 12.56
CA THR A 334 -19.49 -17.84 11.68
C THR A 334 -19.25 -16.46 11.06
N GLU A 335 -20.08 -16.09 10.08
CA GLU A 335 -19.99 -14.79 9.40
C GLU A 335 -19.92 -13.62 10.40
N GLY A 336 -18.93 -12.75 10.22
CA GLY A 336 -18.70 -11.57 11.06
C GLY A 336 -17.96 -11.82 12.38
N GLN A 337 -17.62 -13.07 12.71
CA GLN A 337 -16.83 -13.39 13.91
C GLN A 337 -15.32 -13.33 13.65
N ASP A 338 -14.55 -13.14 14.72
CA ASP A 338 -13.09 -13.27 14.73
C ASP A 338 -12.66 -14.06 15.97
N MET A 339 -11.89 -15.12 15.77
CA MET A 339 -11.29 -15.96 16.82
C MET A 339 -10.22 -15.22 17.62
N GLY A 340 -9.73 -14.10 17.09
CA GLY A 340 -8.70 -13.29 17.71
C GLY A 340 -7.29 -13.90 17.60
N PRO A 341 -6.26 -13.15 18.01
CA PRO A 341 -4.86 -13.47 17.69
C PRO A 341 -4.38 -14.77 18.34
N VAL A 342 -4.79 -15.07 19.57
CA VAL A 342 -4.32 -16.26 20.32
C VAL A 342 -4.84 -17.56 19.70
N ALA A 343 -6.13 -17.62 19.37
CA ALA A 343 -6.71 -18.80 18.72
C ALA A 343 -6.19 -18.96 17.29
N LEU A 344 -5.97 -17.84 16.59
CA LEU A 344 -5.39 -17.83 15.26
C LEU A 344 -3.96 -18.39 15.26
N GLU A 345 -3.11 -17.92 16.18
CA GLU A 345 -1.73 -18.39 16.34
C GLU A 345 -1.69 -19.90 16.60
N LYS A 346 -2.53 -20.39 17.51
CA LYS A 346 -2.62 -21.82 17.83
C LYS A 346 -3.05 -22.63 16.61
N THR A 347 -4.09 -22.18 15.91
CA THR A 347 -4.66 -22.92 14.76
C THR A 347 -3.68 -22.98 13.59
N LEU A 348 -3.04 -21.87 13.25
CA LEU A 348 -2.02 -21.83 12.20
C LEU A 348 -0.85 -22.75 12.54
N SER A 349 -0.39 -22.73 13.79
CA SER A 349 0.66 -23.63 14.28
C SER A 349 0.25 -25.10 14.19
N GLU A 350 -0.98 -25.44 14.55
CA GLU A 350 -1.51 -26.80 14.42
C GLU A 350 -1.54 -27.25 12.96
N LEU A 351 -2.06 -26.42 12.05
CA LEU A 351 -2.15 -26.75 10.63
C LEU A 351 -0.76 -26.94 10.01
N LEU A 352 0.19 -26.06 10.30
CA LEU A 352 1.58 -26.13 9.78
C LEU A 352 2.34 -27.36 10.27
N ASN A 353 2.06 -27.84 11.47
CA ASN A 353 2.69 -29.03 12.06
C ASN A 353 1.94 -30.34 11.77
N SER A 354 0.80 -30.26 11.08
CA SER A 354 0.00 -31.43 10.69
C SER A 354 0.31 -31.88 9.26
N ASP A 355 -0.03 -33.12 8.95
CA ASP A 355 -0.02 -33.68 7.60
C ASP A 355 -1.20 -33.19 6.73
N LYS A 356 -2.11 -32.39 7.28
CA LYS A 356 -3.30 -31.88 6.58
C LYS A 356 -2.96 -31.04 5.35
N LEU A 357 -1.79 -30.40 5.33
CA LEU A 357 -1.33 -29.61 4.18
C LEU A 357 -0.78 -30.50 3.05
N ASP A 358 -0.47 -31.77 3.30
CA ASP A 358 0.14 -32.66 2.33
C ASP A 358 -0.77 -32.98 1.15
N ILE A 359 -2.09 -32.80 1.32
CA ILE A 359 -3.07 -32.85 0.23
C ILE A 359 -2.74 -31.86 -0.90
N LEU A 360 -2.01 -30.77 -0.61
CA LEU A 360 -1.63 -29.74 -1.58
C LEU A 360 -0.34 -30.09 -2.33
N LYS A 361 0.33 -31.19 -2.00
CA LYS A 361 1.53 -31.68 -2.70
C LYS A 361 1.14 -32.45 -3.97
N ALA A 362 2.06 -32.52 -4.93
CA ALA A 362 1.89 -33.39 -6.09
C ALA A 362 2.01 -34.87 -5.66
N PHE A 363 0.96 -35.66 -5.90
CA PHE A 363 0.97 -37.10 -5.63
C PHE A 363 1.57 -37.89 -6.81
N GLY A 364 2.49 -38.82 -6.53
CA GLY A 364 2.77 -39.96 -7.41
C GLY A 364 3.74 -39.74 -8.58
N GLN A 365 4.45 -38.61 -8.67
CA GLN A 365 5.58 -38.42 -9.60
C GLN A 365 6.84 -38.00 -8.85
N GLN A 366 8.01 -38.44 -9.32
CA GLN A 366 9.30 -37.95 -8.82
C GLN A 366 9.33 -36.42 -8.96
N GLY A 367 9.18 -35.71 -7.85
CA GLY A 367 9.29 -34.25 -7.82
C GLY A 367 8.13 -33.57 -7.08
N CYS A 368 8.07 -33.70 -5.76
CA CYS A 368 7.29 -32.79 -4.91
C CYS A 368 7.68 -31.31 -5.16
N ASP A 369 8.88 -31.07 -5.70
CA ASP A 369 9.42 -29.75 -6.03
C ASP A 369 8.81 -29.09 -7.26
N LEU A 370 8.20 -29.85 -8.19
CA LEU A 370 7.66 -29.28 -9.44
C LEU A 370 6.30 -28.60 -9.24
N GLY A 371 5.49 -29.05 -8.28
CA GLY A 371 4.11 -28.59 -8.07
C GLY A 371 3.07 -29.43 -8.83
N VAL A 372 1.80 -29.02 -8.78
CA VAL A 372 0.68 -29.75 -9.43
C VAL A 372 0.38 -29.19 -10.83
N THR A 373 -0.10 -30.02 -11.75
CA THR A 373 -0.54 -29.54 -13.08
C THR A 373 -1.92 -28.87 -13.01
N MET A 374 -2.32 -28.12 -14.05
CA MET A 374 -3.67 -27.54 -14.14
C MET A 374 -4.77 -28.63 -14.04
N GLU A 375 -4.57 -29.77 -14.72
CA GLU A 375 -5.51 -30.90 -14.68
C GLU A 375 -5.65 -31.47 -13.26
N ALA A 376 -4.52 -31.67 -12.57
CA ALA A 376 -4.51 -32.13 -11.19
C ALA A 376 -5.19 -31.10 -10.27
N MET A 377 -4.90 -29.82 -10.44
CA MET A 377 -5.47 -28.73 -9.66
C MET A 377 -7.01 -28.65 -9.79
N ILE A 378 -7.55 -28.76 -11.01
CA ILE A 378 -9.00 -28.82 -11.26
C ILE A 378 -9.62 -30.05 -10.58
N LYS A 379 -8.97 -31.22 -10.71
CA LYS A 379 -9.44 -32.46 -10.07
C LYS A 379 -9.46 -32.34 -8.55
N MET A 380 -8.38 -31.81 -7.96
CA MET A 380 -8.23 -31.63 -6.52
C MET A 380 -9.24 -30.62 -5.96
N SER A 381 -9.61 -29.59 -6.72
CA SER A 381 -10.59 -28.60 -6.28
C SER A 381 -12.02 -29.15 -6.21
N GLY A 382 -12.27 -30.33 -6.81
CA GLY A 382 -13.61 -30.93 -6.87
C GLY A 382 -14.58 -30.21 -7.82
N LEU A 383 -14.08 -29.37 -8.74
CA LEU A 383 -14.90 -28.60 -9.67
C LEU A 383 -14.83 -29.20 -11.08
N SER A 384 -15.89 -29.00 -11.86
CA SER A 384 -15.79 -29.20 -13.32
C SER A 384 -14.88 -28.14 -13.93
N LYS A 385 -14.24 -28.45 -15.08
CA LYS A 385 -13.38 -27.49 -15.77
C LYS A 385 -14.10 -26.16 -16.09
N ALA A 386 -15.36 -26.23 -16.51
CA ALA A 386 -16.14 -25.03 -16.84
C ALA A 386 -16.32 -24.11 -15.62
N ILE A 387 -16.64 -24.68 -14.45
CA ILE A 387 -16.83 -23.92 -13.22
C ILE A 387 -15.49 -23.44 -12.67
N PHE A 388 -14.43 -24.25 -12.77
CA PHE A 388 -13.09 -23.83 -12.39
C PHE A 388 -12.63 -22.61 -13.18
N ASP A 389 -12.78 -22.66 -14.51
CA ASP A 389 -12.42 -21.55 -15.40
C ASP A 389 -13.25 -20.29 -15.06
N GLU A 390 -14.56 -20.45 -14.82
CA GLU A 390 -15.45 -19.36 -14.41
C GLU A 390 -15.01 -18.71 -13.09
N VAL A 391 -14.70 -19.52 -12.07
CA VAL A 391 -14.39 -19.03 -10.73
C VAL A 391 -12.98 -18.45 -10.67
N TYR A 392 -11.97 -19.11 -11.24
CA TYR A 392 -10.57 -18.78 -10.99
C TYR A 392 -9.83 -18.10 -12.14
N LEU A 393 -10.30 -18.25 -13.38
CA LEU A 393 -9.55 -17.81 -14.57
C LEU A 393 -10.28 -16.76 -15.41
N SER A 394 -11.61 -16.58 -15.24
CA SER A 394 -12.41 -15.65 -16.05
C SER A 394 -12.03 -14.17 -15.87
N TRP A 395 -11.43 -13.84 -14.73
CA TRP A 395 -11.14 -12.47 -14.31
C TRP A 395 -9.65 -12.15 -14.30
N VAL A 396 -8.78 -13.14 -14.62
CA VAL A 396 -7.34 -12.98 -14.56
C VAL A 396 -6.61 -13.93 -15.51
N GLU A 397 -5.58 -13.41 -16.19
CA GLU A 397 -4.68 -14.23 -16.98
C GLU A 397 -3.53 -14.76 -16.10
N ILE A 398 -3.25 -16.06 -16.19
CA ILE A 398 -2.11 -16.71 -15.56
C ILE A 398 -1.36 -17.59 -16.56
N GLU A 399 -0.06 -17.77 -16.33
CA GLU A 399 0.80 -18.59 -17.18
C GLU A 399 1.78 -19.39 -16.32
N ALA A 400 1.52 -20.70 -16.22
CA ALA A 400 2.39 -21.66 -15.53
C ALA A 400 2.14 -23.07 -16.06
N THR A 401 3.16 -23.93 -15.99
CA THR A 401 3.01 -25.37 -16.26
C THR A 401 2.65 -26.15 -15.00
N HIS A 402 3.11 -25.68 -13.85
CA HIS A 402 2.87 -26.29 -12.53
C HIS A 402 2.59 -25.22 -11.47
N PHE A 403 1.84 -25.60 -10.45
CA PHE A 403 1.35 -24.73 -9.37
C PHE A 403 1.83 -25.25 -8.01
N GLN A 404 2.43 -24.38 -7.20
CA GLN A 404 3.13 -24.72 -5.95
C GLN A 404 2.22 -24.54 -4.73
N LEU A 405 1.03 -25.14 -4.76
CA LEU A 405 -0.03 -24.92 -3.77
C LEU A 405 0.45 -25.09 -2.32
N TYR A 406 1.16 -26.19 -2.03
CA TYR A 406 1.73 -26.47 -0.70
C TYR A 406 2.68 -25.35 -0.23
N LYS A 407 3.62 -24.92 -1.08
CA LYS A 407 4.58 -23.86 -0.72
C LYS A 407 3.86 -22.54 -0.45
N ARG A 408 2.84 -22.19 -1.26
CA ARG A 408 2.09 -20.94 -1.08
C ARG A 408 1.33 -20.93 0.23
N VAL A 409 0.63 -22.01 0.58
CA VAL A 409 -0.09 -22.10 1.87
C VAL A 409 0.88 -22.08 3.04
N LYS A 410 2.01 -22.81 2.96
CA LYS A 410 3.04 -22.79 3.99
C LYS A 410 3.63 -21.40 4.21
N HIS A 411 3.89 -20.65 3.13
CA HIS A 411 4.29 -19.26 3.22
C HIS A 411 3.22 -18.43 3.93
N VAL A 412 1.98 -18.44 3.44
CA VAL A 412 0.90 -17.59 3.96
C VAL A 412 0.67 -17.83 5.45
N PHE A 413 0.56 -19.10 5.88
CA PHE A 413 0.33 -19.42 7.28
C PHE A 413 1.54 -19.06 8.17
N SER A 414 2.76 -19.36 7.73
CA SER A 414 3.95 -19.02 8.51
C SER A 414 4.19 -17.51 8.57
N GLU A 415 3.85 -16.78 7.51
CA GLU A 415 3.98 -15.32 7.46
C GLU A 415 2.94 -14.63 8.35
N ALA A 416 1.69 -15.13 8.36
CA ALA A 416 0.67 -14.67 9.30
C ALA A 416 1.09 -14.90 10.77
N LEU A 417 1.71 -16.04 11.08
CA LEU A 417 2.30 -16.30 12.40
C LEU A 417 3.43 -15.32 12.73
N ARG A 418 4.29 -15.00 11.75
CA ARG A 418 5.37 -14.02 11.94
C ARG A 418 4.82 -12.63 12.22
N VAL A 419 3.72 -12.20 11.61
CA VAL A 419 3.05 -10.92 11.94
C VAL A 419 2.60 -10.89 13.41
N LEU A 420 1.91 -11.94 13.87
CA LEU A 420 1.48 -12.03 15.27
C LEU A 420 2.68 -12.05 16.23
N SER A 421 3.72 -12.79 15.89
CA SER A 421 4.96 -12.88 16.67
C SER A 421 5.67 -11.52 16.74
N PHE A 422 5.77 -10.81 15.62
CA PHE A 422 6.39 -9.49 15.53
C PHE A 422 5.64 -8.49 16.43
N GLN A 423 4.31 -8.47 16.34
CA GLN A 423 3.48 -7.65 17.22
C GLN A 423 3.73 -7.98 18.69
N ASN A 424 3.75 -9.26 19.06
CA ASN A 424 4.00 -9.68 20.45
C ASN A 424 5.37 -9.23 20.95
N VAL A 425 6.43 -9.35 20.13
CA VAL A 425 7.78 -8.85 20.47
C VAL A 425 7.78 -7.34 20.69
N CYS A 426 7.10 -6.58 19.82
CA CYS A 426 6.96 -5.14 19.99
C CYS A 426 6.28 -4.76 21.32
N LEU A 427 5.17 -5.44 21.67
CA LEU A 427 4.43 -5.17 22.90
C LEU A 427 5.21 -5.58 24.16
N GLN A 428 5.93 -6.71 24.12
CA GLN A 428 6.79 -7.16 25.22
C GLN A 428 8.00 -6.25 25.41
N GLY A 429 8.58 -5.75 24.31
CA GLY A 429 9.74 -4.87 24.32
C GLY A 429 9.50 -3.51 24.99
N LEU A 430 8.24 -3.09 25.15
CA LEU A 430 7.89 -1.88 25.91
C LEU A 430 8.26 -1.95 27.40
N ALA A 431 8.36 -3.15 27.95
CA ALA A 431 8.68 -3.39 29.37
C ALA A 431 9.97 -4.22 29.56
N GLY A 432 10.60 -4.67 28.48
CA GLY A 432 11.72 -5.62 28.47
C GLY A 432 13.04 -5.03 27.99
N ASP A 433 14.00 -5.89 27.65
CA ASP A 433 15.27 -5.50 27.04
C ASP A 433 15.06 -5.12 25.57
N GLU A 434 15.31 -3.85 25.24
CA GLU A 434 15.17 -3.31 23.90
C GLU A 434 16.13 -3.99 22.90
N ALA A 435 17.34 -4.35 23.33
CA ALA A 435 18.32 -4.99 22.46
C ALA A 435 17.89 -6.41 22.09
N GLU A 436 17.43 -7.19 23.06
CA GLU A 436 16.84 -8.52 22.82
C GLU A 436 15.63 -8.44 21.88
N SER A 437 14.77 -7.45 22.10
CA SER A 437 13.59 -7.22 21.26
C SER A 437 14.00 -6.94 19.80
N LEU A 438 14.98 -6.06 19.57
CA LEU A 438 15.49 -5.77 18.23
C LEU A 438 16.06 -7.01 17.54
N THR A 439 16.80 -7.85 18.27
CA THR A 439 17.32 -9.13 17.75
C THR A 439 16.20 -10.06 17.30
N ARG A 440 15.19 -10.28 18.15
CA ARG A 440 14.03 -11.13 17.82
C ARG A 440 13.23 -10.59 16.63
N LEU A 441 13.05 -9.27 16.53
CA LEU A 441 12.40 -8.66 15.35
C LEU A 441 13.22 -8.89 14.07
N GLY A 442 14.54 -8.77 14.15
CA GLY A 442 15.43 -9.03 13.02
C GLY A 442 15.41 -10.49 12.55
N GLU A 443 15.35 -11.44 13.48
CA GLU A 443 15.18 -12.88 13.19
C GLU A 443 13.88 -13.14 12.41
N LEU A 444 12.75 -12.59 12.88
CA LEU A 444 11.46 -12.70 12.18
C LEU A 444 11.50 -12.09 10.78
N MET A 445 12.20 -10.96 10.58
CA MET A 445 12.39 -10.36 9.26
C MET A 445 13.21 -11.29 8.34
N ASN A 446 14.26 -11.92 8.85
CA ASN A 446 15.10 -12.84 8.07
C ASN A 446 14.33 -14.11 7.69
N GLU A 447 13.53 -14.67 8.59
CA GLU A 447 12.65 -15.81 8.30
C GLU A 447 11.59 -15.46 7.25
N SER A 448 11.04 -14.23 7.30
CA SER A 448 10.14 -13.72 6.26
C SER A 448 10.84 -13.64 4.91
N GLN A 449 12.08 -13.11 4.84
CA GLN A 449 12.86 -13.08 3.59
C GLN A 449 13.07 -14.48 3.01
N GLU A 450 13.47 -15.44 3.84
CA GLU A 450 13.70 -16.82 3.42
C GLU A 450 12.41 -17.44 2.87
N SER A 451 11.29 -17.23 3.57
CA SER A 451 9.97 -17.69 3.15
C SER A 451 9.53 -17.04 1.82
N CYS A 452 9.73 -15.73 1.65
CA CYS A 452 9.45 -15.04 0.39
C CYS A 452 10.32 -15.57 -0.77
N SER A 453 11.59 -15.88 -0.51
CA SER A 453 12.51 -16.41 -1.52
C SER A 453 12.21 -17.86 -1.90
N GLN A 454 12.08 -18.76 -0.91
CA GLN A 454 12.00 -20.21 -1.15
C GLN A 454 10.58 -20.77 -1.25
N LEU A 455 9.66 -20.28 -0.41
CA LEU A 455 8.29 -20.80 -0.38
C LEU A 455 7.37 -20.00 -1.30
N PHE A 456 7.49 -18.68 -1.30
CA PHE A 456 6.67 -17.84 -2.17
C PHE A 456 7.27 -17.57 -3.54
N GLU A 457 8.59 -17.72 -3.69
CA GLU A 457 9.30 -17.51 -4.94
C GLU A 457 8.99 -16.11 -5.52
N CYS A 458 9.03 -15.09 -4.64
CA CYS A 458 8.83 -13.68 -4.98
C CYS A 458 10.06 -12.80 -4.71
N SER A 459 11.21 -13.37 -4.38
CA SER A 459 12.49 -12.63 -4.38
C SER A 459 13.10 -12.53 -5.79
N CYS A 460 14.29 -11.96 -5.89
CA CYS A 460 15.15 -12.00 -7.08
C CYS A 460 16.63 -11.96 -6.66
N PRO A 461 17.58 -12.29 -7.56
CA PRO A 461 19.02 -12.33 -7.21
C PRO A 461 19.52 -11.04 -6.57
N GLU A 462 19.06 -9.89 -7.04
CA GLU A 462 19.43 -8.57 -6.54
C GLU A 462 18.89 -8.30 -5.13
N LEU A 463 17.65 -8.73 -4.84
CA LEU A 463 17.07 -8.63 -3.49
C LEU A 463 17.79 -9.59 -2.52
N ASP A 464 18.08 -10.81 -2.95
CA ASP A 464 18.80 -11.80 -2.14
C ASP A 464 20.23 -11.32 -1.82
N GLU A 465 20.93 -10.76 -2.82
CA GLU A 465 22.24 -10.13 -2.62
C GLU A 465 22.15 -8.93 -1.67
N LEU A 466 21.20 -8.02 -1.90
CA LEU A 466 21.07 -6.79 -1.12
C LEU A 466 20.71 -7.08 0.34
N THR A 467 19.83 -8.04 0.62
CA THR A 467 19.51 -8.44 2.00
C THR A 467 20.69 -9.12 2.70
N ARG A 468 21.48 -9.93 1.99
CA ARG A 468 22.72 -10.52 2.51
C ARG A 468 23.75 -9.43 2.85
N LEU A 469 24.00 -8.51 1.92
CA LEU A 469 24.93 -7.40 2.11
C LEU A 469 24.50 -6.47 3.24
N ALA A 470 23.19 -6.23 3.38
CA ALA A 470 22.65 -5.46 4.50
C ALA A 470 22.98 -6.11 5.85
N ARG A 471 22.77 -7.42 6.00
CA ARG A 471 23.15 -8.14 7.23
C ARG A 471 24.66 -8.07 7.49
N GLU A 472 25.48 -8.26 6.47
CA GLU A 472 26.94 -8.09 6.57
C GLU A 472 27.35 -6.67 6.93
N ALA A 473 26.53 -5.67 6.58
CA ALA A 473 26.73 -4.26 6.90
C ALA A 473 26.25 -3.86 8.30
N GLY A 474 25.66 -4.77 9.08
CA GLY A 474 25.22 -4.53 10.45
C GLY A 474 23.72 -4.43 10.66
N ALA A 475 22.89 -4.77 9.65
CA ALA A 475 21.45 -4.93 9.88
C ALA A 475 21.16 -6.16 10.74
N VAL A 476 20.25 -6.02 11.70
CA VAL A 476 19.77 -7.10 12.57
C VAL A 476 18.85 -8.05 11.79
N GLY A 477 18.04 -7.48 10.88
CA GLY A 477 17.23 -8.25 9.94
C GLY A 477 17.05 -7.48 8.64
N SER A 478 16.90 -8.20 7.53
CA SER A 478 16.73 -7.60 6.21
C SER A 478 15.88 -8.48 5.31
N ARG A 479 14.88 -7.88 4.65
CA ARG A 479 13.92 -8.56 3.77
C ARG A 479 13.47 -7.67 2.62
N LEU A 480 12.92 -8.26 1.56
CA LEU A 480 12.19 -7.54 0.52
C LEU A 480 10.94 -6.85 1.09
N THR A 481 10.43 -5.82 0.42
CA THR A 481 9.15 -5.18 0.75
C THR A 481 8.37 -4.80 -0.51
N GLY A 482 7.04 -4.86 -0.43
CA GLY A 482 6.14 -4.79 -1.57
C GLY A 482 5.99 -6.14 -2.27
N ALA A 483 5.66 -6.10 -3.56
CA ALA A 483 5.31 -7.30 -4.33
C ALA A 483 6.51 -8.24 -4.60
N GLY A 484 7.74 -7.80 -4.39
CA GLY A 484 8.92 -8.57 -4.79
C GLY A 484 9.18 -8.58 -6.31
N TRP A 485 9.94 -9.56 -6.77
CA TRP A 485 10.51 -9.65 -8.14
C TRP A 485 11.22 -8.35 -8.56
N GLY A 486 11.96 -7.76 -7.62
CA GLY A 486 12.52 -6.41 -7.70
C GLY A 486 11.94 -5.46 -6.65
N GLY A 487 12.16 -4.16 -6.83
CA GLY A 487 11.75 -3.14 -5.85
C GLY A 487 12.73 -2.99 -4.70
N CYS A 488 12.23 -2.82 -3.48
CA CYS A 488 13.03 -2.47 -2.31
C CYS A 488 13.23 -3.61 -1.32
N THR A 489 14.25 -3.45 -0.50
CA THR A 489 14.44 -4.13 0.78
C THR A 489 14.19 -3.17 1.94
N VAL A 490 13.82 -3.71 3.09
CA VAL A 490 13.75 -3.02 4.38
C VAL A 490 14.68 -3.73 5.36
N SER A 491 15.58 -2.96 5.97
CA SER A 491 16.58 -3.47 6.92
C SER A 491 16.43 -2.79 8.28
N LEU A 492 16.35 -3.58 9.35
CA LEU A 492 16.36 -3.08 10.71
C LEU A 492 17.81 -2.84 11.14
N VAL A 493 18.17 -1.58 11.36
CA VAL A 493 19.54 -1.14 11.68
C VAL A 493 19.54 -0.39 13.01
N PRO A 494 20.48 -0.68 13.93
CA PRO A 494 20.61 0.11 15.16
C PRO A 494 20.93 1.57 14.85
N GLU A 495 20.26 2.51 15.51
CA GLU A 495 20.34 3.95 15.20
C GLU A 495 21.76 4.51 15.04
N GLY A 496 22.70 4.12 15.92
CA GLY A 496 24.09 4.58 15.85
C GLY A 496 24.94 3.98 14.73
N GLN A 497 24.40 3.03 13.96
CA GLN A 497 25.12 2.32 12.88
C GLN A 497 24.62 2.68 11.48
N VAL A 498 23.60 3.53 11.36
CA VAL A 498 22.94 3.85 10.10
C VAL A 498 23.91 4.41 9.05
N ASP A 499 24.76 5.37 9.41
CA ASP A 499 25.70 5.98 8.46
C ASP A 499 26.78 4.98 7.99
N ALA A 500 27.26 4.14 8.91
CA ALA A 500 28.23 3.09 8.59
C ALA A 500 27.60 2.02 7.69
N PHE A 501 26.35 1.65 7.98
CA PHE A 501 25.56 0.71 7.18
C PHE A 501 25.38 1.23 5.75
N VAL A 502 24.88 2.46 5.57
CA VAL A 502 24.63 3.04 4.23
C VAL A 502 25.92 3.11 3.41
N ARG A 503 27.03 3.52 4.04
CA ARG A 503 28.34 3.57 3.39
C ARG A 503 28.80 2.19 2.94
N LYS A 504 28.70 1.18 3.82
CA LYS A 504 29.11 -0.18 3.50
C LYS A 504 28.26 -0.78 2.39
N VAL A 505 26.93 -0.61 2.42
CA VAL A 505 26.04 -1.06 1.35
C VAL A 505 26.39 -0.38 0.01
N LYS A 506 26.66 0.93 0.01
CA LYS A 506 27.13 1.65 -1.20
C LYS A 506 28.43 1.05 -1.75
N GLU A 507 29.38 0.72 -0.89
CA GLU A 507 30.67 0.16 -1.28
C GLU A 507 30.57 -1.29 -1.79
N THR A 508 29.64 -2.09 -1.24
CA THR A 508 29.54 -3.52 -1.53
C THR A 508 28.53 -3.86 -2.61
N TYR A 509 27.39 -3.15 -2.69
CA TYR A 509 26.35 -3.43 -3.68
C TYR A 509 26.72 -2.78 -5.01
N GLY A 510 27.05 -3.61 -6.01
CA GLY A 510 27.56 -3.18 -7.32
C GLY A 510 26.80 -2.02 -7.96
N PRO A 511 25.45 -2.07 -8.03
CA PRO A 511 24.64 -1.00 -8.62
C PRO A 511 24.73 0.36 -7.93
N TYR A 512 25.22 0.45 -6.69
CA TYR A 512 25.31 1.72 -5.95
C TYR A 512 26.67 2.41 -6.08
N LYS A 513 27.71 1.73 -6.57
CA LYS A 513 29.09 2.24 -6.54
C LYS A 513 29.29 3.57 -7.29
N SER A 514 28.49 3.82 -8.32
CA SER A 514 28.55 5.05 -9.13
C SER A 514 27.58 6.15 -8.67
N LEU A 515 26.72 5.87 -7.69
CA LEU A 515 25.69 6.81 -7.25
C LEU A 515 26.24 7.73 -6.16
N GLU A 516 25.98 9.03 -6.31
CA GLU A 516 26.41 10.07 -5.37
C GLU A 516 25.27 11.06 -5.09
N GLY A 517 25.37 11.75 -3.96
CA GLY A 517 24.47 12.84 -3.59
C GLY A 517 22.99 12.44 -3.67
N GLN A 518 22.20 13.21 -4.42
CA GLN A 518 20.76 12.97 -4.55
C GLN A 518 20.43 11.62 -5.17
N ALA A 519 21.20 11.15 -6.16
CA ALA A 519 20.95 9.88 -6.81
C ALA A 519 21.10 8.70 -5.84
N LEU A 520 22.07 8.77 -4.91
CA LEU A 520 22.21 7.78 -3.85
C LEU A 520 21.07 7.88 -2.83
N ASN A 521 20.73 9.10 -2.40
CA ASN A 521 19.67 9.36 -1.42
C ASN A 521 18.26 8.98 -1.91
N GLU A 522 18.07 8.79 -3.22
CA GLU A 522 16.83 8.29 -3.82
C GLU A 522 16.72 6.76 -3.76
N VAL A 523 17.84 6.05 -3.68
CA VAL A 523 17.88 4.58 -3.75
C VAL A 523 18.12 3.94 -2.40
N ILE A 524 18.79 4.62 -1.46
CA ILE A 524 18.98 4.16 -0.08
C ILE A 524 18.75 5.30 0.90
N PHE A 525 17.89 5.07 1.90
CA PHE A 525 17.62 6.07 2.93
C PHE A 525 17.10 5.42 4.21
N ALA A 526 17.44 6.04 5.34
CA ALA A 526 16.88 5.69 6.64
C ALA A 526 15.52 6.37 6.84
N THR A 527 14.64 5.70 7.58
CA THR A 527 13.32 6.20 7.95
C THR A 527 12.97 5.67 9.34
N LYS A 528 12.26 6.50 10.10
CA LYS A 528 11.46 6.02 11.24
C LYS A 528 9.99 5.95 10.80
N PRO A 529 9.13 5.23 11.52
CA PRO A 529 7.70 5.28 11.27
C PRO A 529 7.21 6.73 11.39
N GLY A 530 6.71 7.25 10.26
CA GLY A 530 6.24 8.62 10.15
C GLY A 530 4.75 8.76 10.48
N ARG A 531 4.32 10.00 10.66
CA ARG A 531 2.88 10.32 10.73
C ARG A 531 2.20 10.03 9.40
N GLY A 532 0.95 9.60 9.44
CA GLY A 532 0.06 9.44 8.29
C GLY A 532 -0.33 10.77 7.62
N ALA A 533 -1.30 10.68 6.72
CA ALA A 533 -1.75 11.77 5.88
C ALA A 533 -2.39 12.89 6.70
N CYS A 534 -2.15 14.14 6.27
CA CYS A 534 -2.67 15.33 6.94
C CYS A 534 -2.81 16.50 5.97
N VAL A 535 -3.51 17.54 6.41
CA VAL A 535 -3.59 18.83 5.72
C VAL A 535 -2.94 19.89 6.58
N TYR A 536 -2.11 20.72 5.97
CA TYR A 536 -1.51 21.89 6.58
C TYR A 536 -2.17 23.13 6.01
N LYS A 537 -2.76 23.97 6.86
CA LYS A 537 -3.46 25.19 6.47
C LYS A 537 -2.53 26.39 6.63
N LEU A 538 -2.39 27.19 5.56
CA LEU A 538 -1.51 28.37 5.52
C LEU A 538 -2.23 29.69 5.78
#